data_AF-A0A368D521-F1
#
_entry.id   AF-A0A368D521-F1
#
_cell.length_a   1.000
_cell.length_b   1.000
_cell.length_c   1.000
_cell.angle_alpha   90.00
_cell.angle_beta   90.00
_cell.angle_gamma   90.00
#
_symmetry.space_group_name_H-M   'P 1'
#
loop_
_entity.id
_entity.type
_entity.pdbx_description
1 polymer ?
#
loop_
_entity_poly.entity_id
_entity_poly.type
_entity_poly.pdbx_seq_one_letter_code
_entity_poly.pdbx_strand_id
1 'polypeptide(L)'
;MIYKQHAFYLCKTPLSASGVSDVEVLSQEVDTKDFPKLFKEFETKRSHAFNQDQLYSIVRADDVFDLIRATSADEAKELAWEKAQPDIVTNLQHRSMQQGDKNATAILKDVHGIEN
;
A
#
# COMPACT_ATOMS: atom_id res chain seq x y z
N MET A 1 -25.27 14.30 -18.01
CA MET A 1 -24.31 13.22 -17.70
C MET A 1 -23.09 13.87 -17.06
N ILE A 2 -22.92 13.74 -15.74
CA ILE A 2 -21.78 14.38 -15.05
C ILE A 2 -20.58 13.45 -15.28
N TYR A 3 -19.72 13.80 -16.24
CA TYR A 3 -18.48 13.06 -16.48
C TYR A 3 -17.55 13.28 -15.28
N LYS A 4 -17.36 12.25 -14.45
CA LYS A 4 -16.33 12.28 -13.40
C LYS A 4 -15.00 11.86 -14.02
N GLN A 5 -14.10 12.83 -14.17
CA GLN A 5 -12.75 12.56 -14.63
C GLN A 5 -12.02 11.72 -13.58
N HIS A 6 -11.56 10.54 -13.98
CA HIS A 6 -10.74 9.70 -13.11
C HIS A 6 -9.28 10.06 -13.33
N ALA A 7 -8.50 10.05 -12.25
CA ALA A 7 -7.05 10.15 -12.28
C ALA A 7 -6.43 8.85 -11.76
N PHE A 8 -5.15 8.66 -12.08
CA PHE A 8 -4.32 7.62 -11.50
C PHE A 8 -3.57 8.21 -10.31
N TYR A 9 -3.59 7.52 -9.18
CA TYR A 9 -2.94 7.89 -7.93
C TYR A 9 -1.94 6.80 -7.56
N LEU A 10 -0.72 7.21 -7.22
CA LEU A 10 0.24 6.35 -6.54
C LEU A 10 0.08 6.58 -5.04
N CYS A 11 -0.46 5.59 -4.35
CA CYS A 11 -0.66 5.59 -2.92
C CYS A 11 0.45 4.80 -2.23
N LYS A 12 0.79 5.23 -1.01
CA LYS A 12 1.68 4.56 -0.08
C LYS A 12 0.92 4.31 1.22
N THR A 13 0.91 3.08 1.67
CA THR A 13 0.33 2.66 2.94
C THR A 13 1.43 2.05 3.81
N PRO A 14 1.85 2.71 4.89
CA PRO A 14 2.80 2.14 5.85
C PRO A 14 2.26 0.86 6.49
N LEU A 15 3.15 -0.08 6.86
CA LEU A 15 2.73 -1.27 7.62
C LEU A 15 2.15 -0.93 9.01
N SER A 16 2.49 0.24 9.56
CA SER A 16 1.94 0.75 10.81
C SER A 16 0.65 1.56 10.63
N ALA A 17 0.10 1.61 9.42
CA ALA A 17 -1.14 2.33 9.15
C ALA A 17 -2.30 1.71 9.95
N SER A 18 -3.08 2.60 10.58
CA SER A 18 -4.26 2.28 11.37
C SER A 18 -5.57 2.59 10.65
N GLY A 19 -5.49 3.31 9.53
CA GLY A 19 -6.65 3.63 8.70
C GLY A 19 -6.29 4.48 7.49
N VAL A 20 -7.35 4.94 6.79
CA VAL A 20 -7.28 5.77 5.57
C VAL A 20 -6.46 7.05 5.77
N SER A 21 -6.45 7.61 6.99
CA SER A 21 -5.68 8.81 7.33
C SER A 21 -4.18 8.64 7.15
N ASP A 22 -3.69 7.41 7.32
CA ASP A 22 -2.26 7.07 7.24
C ASP A 22 -1.82 6.75 5.81
N VAL A 23 -2.76 6.73 4.85
CA VAL A 23 -2.47 6.56 3.43
C VAL A 23 -2.00 7.89 2.84
N GLU A 24 -0.84 7.85 2.22
CA GLU A 24 -0.23 8.99 1.53
C GLU A 24 -0.44 8.86 0.01
N VAL A 25 -0.88 9.93 -0.63
CA VAL A 25 -0.86 10.05 -2.10
C VAL A 25 0.48 10.68 -2.47
N LEU A 26 1.34 9.92 -3.15
CA LEU A 26 2.68 10.37 -3.53
C LEU A 26 2.65 11.16 -4.84
N SER A 27 1.92 10.64 -5.83
CA SER A 27 1.85 11.19 -7.18
C SER A 27 0.45 10.98 -7.75
N GLN A 28 0.05 11.87 -8.64
CA GLN A 28 -1.22 11.81 -9.37
C GLN A 28 -0.97 12.16 -10.84
N GLU A 29 -1.55 11.39 -11.75
CA GLU A 29 -1.56 11.70 -13.18
C GLU A 29 -2.99 11.59 -13.72
N VAL A 30 -3.41 12.59 -14.49
CA VAL A 30 -4.78 12.68 -15.04
C VAL A 30 -4.81 12.24 -16.50
N ASP A 31 -3.73 12.47 -17.25
CA ASP A 31 -3.59 12.03 -18.63
C ASP A 31 -3.03 10.60 -18.68
N THR A 32 -3.67 9.74 -19.47
CA THR A 32 -3.21 8.39 -19.76
C THR A 32 -1.80 8.38 -20.38
N LYS A 33 -1.40 9.46 -21.07
CA LYS A 33 -0.03 9.58 -21.64
C LYS A 33 1.06 9.62 -20.58
N ASP A 34 0.73 10.11 -19.38
CA ASP A 34 1.66 10.23 -18.26
C ASP A 34 1.62 9.01 -17.33
N PHE A 35 0.64 8.11 -17.51
CA PHE A 35 0.56 6.84 -16.76
C PHE A 35 1.87 6.02 -16.77
N PRO A 36 2.59 5.85 -17.90
CA PRO A 36 3.85 5.09 -17.91
C PRO A 36 4.91 5.67 -16.97
N LYS A 37 4.93 7.00 -16.77
CA LYS A 37 5.85 7.65 -15.83
C LYS A 37 5.47 7.33 -14.38
N LEU A 38 4.18 7.40 -14.06
CA LEU A 38 3.65 7.02 -12.75
C LEU A 38 3.89 5.53 -12.45
N PHE A 39 3.69 4.66 -13.45
CA PHE A 39 3.95 3.23 -13.33
C PHE A 39 5.42 2.93 -13.05
N LYS A 40 6.34 3.64 -13.72
CA LYS A 40 7.78 3.51 -13.44
C LYS A 40 8.15 3.95 -12.03
N GLU A 41 7.53 5.02 -11.52
CA GLU A 41 7.72 5.45 -10.14
C GLU A 41 7.23 4.37 -9.16
N PHE A 42 6.03 3.83 -9.40
CA PHE A 42 5.48 2.72 -8.65
C PHE A 42 6.45 1.53 -8.59
N GLU A 43 6.93 1.04 -9.74
CA GLU A 43 7.88 -0.08 -9.82
C GLU A 43 9.17 0.20 -9.05
N THR A 44 9.69 1.42 -9.15
CA THR A 44 10.90 1.84 -8.42
C THR A 44 10.66 1.79 -6.91
N LYS A 45 9.52 2.27 -6.43
CA LYS A 45 9.20 2.31 -4.99
C LYS A 45 9.02 0.92 -4.41
N ARG A 46 8.33 0.01 -5.10
CA ARG A 46 8.14 -1.39 -4.64
C ARG A 46 9.33 -2.31 -4.85
N SER A 47 10.40 -1.85 -5.51
CA SER A 47 11.57 -2.68 -5.87
C SER A 47 12.25 -3.32 -4.67
N HIS A 48 12.22 -2.67 -3.49
CA HIS A 48 12.80 -3.19 -2.25
C HIS A 48 12.18 -4.52 -1.79
N ALA A 49 10.93 -4.80 -2.17
CA ALA A 49 10.21 -6.01 -1.80
C ALA A 49 10.49 -7.21 -2.72
N PHE A 50 11.34 -7.06 -3.75
CA PHE A 50 11.70 -8.14 -4.66
C PHE A 50 12.87 -8.97 -4.13
N ASN A 51 12.82 -10.28 -4.36
CA ASN A 51 13.93 -11.18 -4.06
C ASN A 51 14.98 -11.22 -5.20
N GLN A 52 16.03 -12.03 -5.01
CA GLN A 52 17.08 -12.21 -6.01
C GLN A 52 16.54 -12.75 -7.36
N ASP A 53 15.44 -13.50 -7.31
CA ASP A 53 14.74 -14.05 -8.49
C ASP A 53 13.72 -13.08 -9.10
N GLN A 54 13.71 -11.81 -8.68
CA GLN A 54 12.74 -10.80 -9.13
C GLN A 54 11.28 -11.19 -8.85
N LEU A 55 11.03 -11.95 -7.79
CA LEU A 55 9.69 -12.22 -7.27
C LEU A 55 9.36 -11.24 -6.14
N TYR A 56 8.20 -10.59 -6.28
CA TYR A 56 7.68 -9.69 -5.25
C TYR A 56 7.25 -10.49 -4.02
N SER A 57 7.63 -10.02 -2.84
CA SER A 57 7.30 -10.64 -1.56
C SER A 57 6.80 -9.61 -0.57
N ILE A 58 5.52 -9.70 -0.21
CA ILE A 58 4.91 -8.73 0.70
C ILE A 58 5.59 -8.73 2.06
N VAL A 59 6.07 -9.88 2.56
CA VAL A 59 6.76 -9.98 3.86
C VAL A 59 8.12 -9.28 3.92
N ARG A 60 8.64 -8.84 2.76
CA ARG A 60 9.87 -8.03 2.64
C ARG A 60 9.58 -6.57 2.41
N ALA A 61 8.33 -6.20 2.14
CA ALA A 61 7.96 -4.82 1.92
C ALA A 61 8.02 -4.04 3.24
N ASP A 62 8.59 -2.84 3.19
CA ASP A 62 8.56 -1.90 4.31
C ASP A 62 7.29 -1.04 4.28
N ASP A 63 6.78 -0.80 3.07
CA ASP A 63 5.56 -0.05 2.79
C ASP A 63 4.80 -0.73 1.64
N VAL A 64 3.46 -0.66 1.66
CA VAL A 64 2.62 -1.11 0.54
C VAL A 64 2.41 0.05 -0.42
N PHE A 65 2.72 -0.17 -1.69
CA PHE A 65 2.47 0.81 -2.75
C PHE A 65 1.36 0.31 -3.66
N ASP A 66 0.45 1.21 -4.04
CA ASP A 66 -0.69 0.88 -4.88
C ASP A 66 -0.91 1.94 -5.95
N LEU A 67 -1.24 1.49 -7.16
CA LEU A 67 -1.77 2.34 -8.22
C LEU A 67 -3.29 2.23 -8.24
N ILE A 68 -3.96 3.32 -7.93
CA ILE A 68 -5.42 3.40 -7.82
C ILE A 68 -5.96 4.35 -8.90
N ARG A 69 -7.07 3.96 -9.52
CA ARG A 69 -7.82 4.82 -10.43
C ARG A 69 -9.08 5.30 -9.73
N ALA A 70 -9.17 6.59 -9.43
CA ALA A 70 -10.27 7.16 -8.64
C ALA A 70 -10.65 8.57 -9.13
N THR A 71 -11.76 9.09 -8.63
CA THR A 71 -12.25 10.45 -8.96
C THR A 71 -11.76 11.52 -8.00
N SER A 72 -11.28 11.15 -6.82
CA SER A 72 -10.65 12.05 -5.85
C SER A 72 -9.49 11.37 -5.11
N ALA A 73 -8.65 12.17 -4.45
CA ALA A 73 -7.58 11.66 -3.59
C ALA A 73 -8.14 10.89 -2.37
N ASP A 74 -9.26 11.34 -1.81
CA ASP A 74 -9.89 10.67 -0.66
C ASP A 74 -10.39 9.27 -1.04
N GLU A 75 -11.08 9.15 -2.18
CA GLU A 75 -11.50 7.85 -2.74
C GLU A 75 -10.28 6.97 -3.05
N ALA A 76 -9.19 7.56 -3.56
CA ALA A 76 -7.96 6.82 -3.80
C ALA A 76 -7.33 6.26 -2.52
N LYS A 77 -7.38 7.02 -1.42
CA LYS A 77 -6.87 6.58 -0.12
C LYS A 77 -7.73 5.46 0.48
N GLU A 78 -9.04 5.56 0.38
CA GLU A 78 -9.96 4.51 0.84
C GLU A 78 -9.69 3.19 0.12
N LEU A 79 -9.63 3.23 -1.22
CA LEU A 79 -9.35 2.04 -2.03
C LEU A 79 -7.94 1.47 -1.80
N ALA A 80 -6.94 2.33 -1.61
CA ALA A 80 -5.59 1.89 -1.28
C ALA A 80 -5.52 1.22 0.10
N TRP A 81 -6.23 1.76 1.10
CA TRP A 81 -6.31 1.15 2.42
C TRP A 81 -6.97 -0.23 2.37
N GLU A 82 -8.15 -0.33 1.75
CA GLU A 82 -8.87 -1.60 1.62
C GLU A 82 -8.02 -2.67 0.93
N LYS A 83 -7.27 -2.27 -0.10
CA LYS A 83 -6.39 -3.19 -0.84
C LYS A 83 -5.14 -3.59 -0.06
N ALA A 84 -4.55 -2.66 0.69
CA ALA A 84 -3.33 -2.91 1.45
C ALA A 84 -3.56 -3.71 2.74
N GLN A 85 -4.77 -3.70 3.31
CA GLN A 85 -5.06 -4.36 4.59
C GLN A 85 -4.64 -5.83 4.67
N PRO A 86 -5.02 -6.72 3.74
CA PRO A 86 -4.63 -8.13 3.81
C PRO A 86 -3.10 -8.33 3.72
N ASP A 87 -2.45 -7.49 2.92
CA ASP A 87 -1.00 -7.49 2.70
C ASP A 87 -0.24 -7.04 3.95
N ILE A 88 -0.72 -5.99 4.62
CA ILE A 88 -0.20 -5.50 5.90
C ILE A 88 -0.32 -6.59 6.96
N VAL A 89 -1.51 -7.18 7.13
CA VAL A 89 -1.73 -8.25 8.10
C VAL A 89 -0.78 -9.43 7.84
N THR A 90 -0.65 -9.87 6.59
CA THR A 90 0.24 -10.97 6.22
C THR A 90 1.70 -10.66 6.57
N ASN A 91 2.17 -9.44 6.28
CA ASN A 91 3.52 -9.01 6.62
C ASN A 91 3.73 -8.97 8.14
N LEU A 92 2.84 -8.31 8.87
CA LEU A 92 2.94 -8.18 10.33
C LEU A 92 2.88 -9.55 11.02
N GLN A 93 2.04 -10.48 10.55
CA GLN A 93 2.00 -11.84 11.09
C GLN A 93 3.34 -12.55 10.89
N HIS A 94 3.94 -12.43 9.70
CA HIS A 94 5.26 -12.98 9.44
C HIS A 94 6.33 -12.37 10.36
N ARG A 95 6.35 -11.03 10.54
CA ARG A 95 7.29 -10.34 11.45
C ARG A 95 7.09 -10.75 12.91
N SER A 96 5.85 -10.83 13.36
CA SER A 96 5.50 -11.28 14.72
C SER A 96 5.96 -12.72 14.97
N MET A 97 5.64 -13.65 14.06
CA MET A 97 5.89 -15.08 14.26
C MET A 97 7.35 -15.48 14.04
N GLN A 98 8.00 -14.96 13.00
CA GLN A 98 9.34 -15.39 12.60
C GLN A 98 10.45 -14.53 13.19
N GLN A 99 10.19 -13.23 13.40
CA GLN A 99 11.21 -12.28 13.84
C GLN A 99 11.03 -11.85 15.30
N GLY A 100 9.92 -12.25 15.95
CA GLY A 100 9.61 -11.84 17.33
C GLY A 100 9.40 -10.33 17.47
N ASP A 101 8.95 -9.66 16.40
CA ASP A 101 8.76 -8.22 16.36
C ASP A 101 7.56 -7.81 17.23
N LYS A 102 7.84 -7.30 18.43
CA LYS A 102 6.82 -6.86 19.40
C LYS A 102 5.96 -5.71 18.88
N ASN A 103 6.51 -4.86 18.02
CA ASN A 103 5.73 -3.77 17.43
C ASN A 103 4.71 -4.34 16.45
N ALA A 104 5.10 -5.33 15.64
CA ALA A 104 4.18 -6.02 14.74
C ALA A 104 3.05 -6.73 15.51
N THR A 105 3.37 -7.38 16.64
CA THR A 105 2.35 -7.98 17.52
C THR A 105 1.38 -6.94 18.08
N ALA A 106 1.89 -5.78 18.52
CA ALA A 106 1.04 -4.70 19.04
C ALA A 106 0.11 -4.15 17.97
N ILE A 107 0.62 -3.89 16.75
CA ILE A 107 -0.19 -3.37 15.64
C ILE A 107 -1.29 -4.38 15.24
N LEU A 108 -0.96 -5.68 15.14
CA LEU A 108 -1.95 -6.71 14.84
C LEU A 108 -3.09 -6.75 15.86
N LYS A 109 -2.76 -6.61 17.14
CA LYS A 109 -3.75 -6.60 18.22
C LYS A 109 -4.58 -5.31 18.22
N ASP A 110 -3.93 -4.16 18.22
CA ASP A 110 -4.57 -2.86 18.49
C ASP A 110 -5.31 -2.31 17.26
N VAL A 111 -4.82 -2.58 16.05
CA VAL A 111 -5.41 -2.07 14.79
C VAL A 111 -6.29 -3.12 14.13
N HIS A 112 -5.83 -4.37 14.08
CA HIS A 112 -6.50 -5.43 13.32
C HIS A 112 -7.29 -6.42 14.18
N GLY A 113 -7.21 -6.33 15.51
CA GLY A 113 -7.91 -7.24 16.43
C GLY A 113 -7.45 -8.70 16.36
N ILE A 114 -6.23 -8.94 15.87
CA ILE A 114 -5.65 -10.27 15.70
C ILE A 114 -4.69 -10.54 16.86
N GLU A 115 -5.01 -11.54 17.69
CA GLU A 115 -4.09 -12.06 18.71
C GLU A 115 -3.30 -13.24 18.12
N ASN A 116 -1.97 -13.10 18.11
CA ASN A 116 -1.01 -14.13 17.69
C ASN A 116 -0.28 -14.73 18.89
#